data_AF-A0A969VNS6-F1
#
_entry.id   AF-A0A969VNS6-F1
#
_cell.length_a   1.000
_cell.length_b   1.000
_cell.length_c   1.000
_cell.angle_alpha   90.00
_cell.angle_beta   90.00
_cell.angle_gamma   90.00
#
_symmetry.space_group_name_H-M   'P 1'
#
loop_
_entity.id
_entity.type
_entity.pdbx_description
1 polymer ?
#
loop_
_entity_poly.entity_id
_entity_poly.type
_entity_poly.pdbx_seq_one_letter_code
_entity_poly.pdbx_strand_id
1 'polypeptide(L)'
;PGATGRDRLFPVSALTGEGVAALLDAVSRAFDEAKTDLTLILPFAEGRKRAWLHQEGVVTAETQDEDGYHLTLRWTARQEKRFRDL
;
A
#
# COMPACT_ATOMS: atom_id res chain seq x y z
N PRO A 1 -37.62 14.27 -8.71
CA PRO A 1 -36.99 12.99 -8.26
C PRO A 1 -35.72 12.70 -9.10
N GLY A 2 -34.51 13.06 -8.63
CA GLY A 2 -33.56 12.15 -7.95
C GLY A 2 -32.87 11.21 -8.97
N ALA A 3 -31.56 11.13 -9.19
CA ALA A 3 -30.42 11.32 -8.30
C ALA A 3 -29.08 11.52 -9.07
N THR A 4 -28.11 12.04 -8.31
CA THR A 4 -26.71 12.38 -8.55
C THR A 4 -25.77 11.18 -8.80
N GLY A 5 -24.78 11.35 -9.67
CA GLY A 5 -23.38 11.10 -9.28
C GLY A 5 -22.53 10.06 -10.02
N ARG A 6 -21.39 10.56 -10.51
CA ARG A 6 -20.05 9.93 -10.62
C ARG A 6 -19.72 9.15 -11.90
N ASP A 7 -19.35 9.97 -12.87
CA ASP A 7 -18.34 9.73 -13.89
C ASP A 7 -17.00 9.26 -13.29
N ARG A 8 -16.76 7.93 -13.30
CA ARG A 8 -15.45 7.26 -13.26
C ARG A 8 -15.60 5.83 -13.81
N LEU A 9 -16.21 5.67 -14.97
CA LEU A 9 -16.12 4.40 -15.70
C LEU A 9 -14.79 4.44 -16.49
N PHE A 10 -13.79 3.72 -15.99
CA PHE A 10 -12.63 3.35 -16.79
C PHE A 10 -13.06 2.18 -17.69
N PRO A 11 -13.15 2.35 -19.02
CA PRO A 11 -13.46 1.23 -19.90
C PRO A 11 -12.25 0.30 -19.92
N VAL A 12 -12.33 -0.80 -19.17
CA VAL A 12 -11.38 -1.91 -19.30
C VAL A 12 -11.77 -2.67 -20.57
N SER A 13 -11.27 -2.20 -21.71
CA SER A 13 -11.45 -2.81 -23.01
C SER A 13 -10.78 -4.19 -23.06
N ALA A 14 -11.60 -5.24 -23.04
CA ALA A 14 -11.22 -6.64 -23.16
C ALA A 14 -11.08 -7.11 -24.63
N LEU A 15 -10.45 -6.35 -25.53
CA LEU A 15 -10.51 -6.70 -26.96
C LEU A 15 -9.19 -6.81 -27.76
N THR A 16 -8.01 -6.42 -27.27
CA THR A 16 -6.79 -6.56 -28.13
C THR A 16 -5.49 -6.98 -27.46
N GLY A 17 -5.43 -7.19 -26.14
CA GLY A 17 -4.21 -7.74 -25.50
C GLY A 17 -2.95 -6.86 -25.53
N GLU A 18 -2.94 -5.72 -26.24
CA GLU A 18 -1.76 -4.85 -26.38
C GLU A 18 -1.50 -3.89 -25.20
N GLY A 19 -2.44 -3.75 -24.27
CA GLY A 19 -2.25 -2.95 -23.04
C GLY A 19 -1.72 -3.74 -21.84
N VAL A 20 -1.85 -5.07 -21.87
CA VAL A 20 -1.52 -5.94 -20.73
C VAL A 20 0.00 -6.09 -20.60
N ALA A 21 0.74 -6.16 -21.70
CA ALA A 21 2.20 -6.24 -21.67
C ALA A 21 2.83 -4.96 -21.12
N ALA A 22 2.38 -3.78 -21.55
CA ALA A 22 2.89 -2.50 -21.04
C ALA A 22 2.49 -2.26 -19.57
N LEU A 23 1.30 -2.71 -19.16
CA LEU A 23 0.88 -2.69 -17.76
C LEU A 23 1.71 -3.68 -16.94
N LEU A 24 1.95 -4.89 -17.42
CA LEU A 24 2.82 -5.89 -16.77
C LEU A 24 4.28 -5.42 -16.71
N ASP A 25 4.78 -4.71 -17.71
CA ASP A 25 6.14 -4.16 -17.73
C ASP A 25 6.25 -2.97 -16.77
N ALA A 26 5.25 -2.08 -16.74
CA ALA A 26 5.17 -1.00 -15.76
C ALA A 26 4.99 -1.52 -14.33
N VAL A 27 4.22 -2.59 -14.15
CA VAL A 27 4.07 -3.29 -12.87
C VAL A 27 5.39 -3.95 -12.49
N SER A 28 6.04 -4.72 -13.37
CA SER A 28 7.36 -5.32 -13.14
C SER A 28 8.43 -4.28 -12.80
N ARG A 29 8.48 -3.16 -13.51
CA ARG A 29 9.42 -2.05 -13.22
C ARG A 29 9.08 -1.32 -11.92
N ALA A 30 7.80 -1.23 -11.54
CA ALA A 30 7.39 -0.72 -10.24
C ALA A 30 7.71 -1.72 -9.10
N PHE A 31 7.83 -3.02 -9.42
CA PHE A 31 8.21 -4.08 -8.49
C PHE A 31 9.74 -4.21 -8.29
N ASP A 32 10.55 -3.55 -9.12
CA ASP A 32 12.01 -3.45 -8.99
C ASP A 32 12.47 -2.37 -7.98
N GLU A 33 11.54 -1.77 -7.24
CA GLU A 33 11.91 -0.91 -6.11
C GLU A 33 12.46 -1.79 -4.97
N ALA A 34 13.71 -1.54 -4.60
CA ALA A 34 14.36 -2.17 -3.46
C ALA A 34 13.47 -2.03 -2.21
N LYS A 35 13.06 -3.17 -1.66
CA LYS A 35 12.30 -3.24 -0.43
C LYS A 35 13.25 -3.31 0.75
N THR A 36 13.02 -2.47 1.74
CA THR A 36 13.75 -2.45 3.00
C THR A 36 12.90 -3.09 4.08
N ASP A 37 13.53 -3.94 4.89
CA ASP A 37 12.93 -4.50 6.09
C ASP A 37 13.19 -3.58 7.30
N LEU A 38 12.15 -3.26 8.06
CA LEU A 38 12.25 -2.45 9.28
C LEU A 38 11.31 -2.99 10.36
N THR A 39 11.79 -3.07 11.60
CA THR A 39 10.93 -3.29 12.76
C THR A 39 10.68 -1.98 13.48
N LEU A 40 9.42 -1.66 13.77
CA LEU A 40 9.04 -0.47 14.52
C LEU A 40 7.94 -0.78 15.55
N ILE A 41 7.95 -0.03 16.64
CA ILE A 41 6.96 -0.13 17.71
C ILE A 41 5.99 1.04 17.57
N LEU A 42 4.71 0.76 17.35
CA LEU A 42 3.64 1.76 17.38
C LEU A 42 2.91 1.72 18.72
N PRO A 43 2.84 2.84 19.45
CA PRO A 43 1.94 2.98 20.59
C PRO A 43 0.48 2.75 20.16
N PHE A 44 -0.38 2.30 21.08
CA PHE A 44 -1.81 2.10 20.80
C PHE A 44 -2.53 3.36 20.30
N ALA A 45 -2.04 4.54 20.65
CA ALA A 45 -2.55 5.83 20.16
C ALA A 45 -2.37 6.03 18.65
N GLU A 46 -1.41 5.36 18.02
CA GLU A 46 -1.06 5.50 16.60
C GLU A 46 -1.82 4.50 15.70
N GLY A 47 -3.05 4.16 16.06
CA GLY A 47 -3.90 3.21 15.32
C GLY A 47 -4.12 3.60 13.85
N ARG A 48 -4.09 4.91 13.54
CA ARG A 48 -4.16 5.42 12.16
C ARG A 48 -2.94 5.01 11.33
N LYS A 49 -1.74 5.09 11.91
CA LYS A 49 -0.50 4.66 11.24
C LYS A 49 -0.48 3.15 11.04
N ARG A 50 -0.92 2.38 12.04
CA ARG A 50 -1.10 0.93 11.91
C ARG A 50 -2.06 0.58 10.77
N ALA A 51 -3.23 1.21 10.71
CA ALA A 51 -4.19 0.96 9.64
C ALA A 51 -3.61 1.25 8.25
N TRP A 52 -2.87 2.35 8.10
CA TRP A 52 -2.21 2.68 6.84
C TRP A 52 -1.16 1.63 6.42
N LEU A 53 -0.34 1.15 7.36
CA LEU A 53 0.65 0.10 7.10
C LEU A 53 0.01 -1.19 6.59
N HIS A 54 -1.13 -1.57 7.17
CA HIS A 54 -1.91 -2.72 6.70
C HIS A 54 -2.55 -2.46 5.32
N GLN A 55 -3.05 -1.24 5.07
CA GLN A 55 -3.64 -0.87 3.78
C GLN A 55 -2.62 -0.89 2.63
N GLU A 56 -1.39 -0.44 2.86
CA GLU A 56 -0.32 -0.47 1.85
C GLU A 56 0.31 -1.88 1.69
N GLY A 57 -0.11 -2.86 2.50
CA GLY A 57 0.37 -4.23 2.42
C GLY A 57 1.84 -4.39 2.79
N VAL A 58 2.38 -3.49 3.63
CA VAL A 58 3.81 -3.47 3.99
C VAL A 58 4.12 -4.28 5.24
N VAL A 59 3.12 -4.72 6.00
CA VAL A 59 3.32 -5.50 7.23
C VAL A 59 3.65 -6.95 6.89
N THR A 60 4.78 -7.45 7.35
CA THR A 60 5.20 -8.85 7.21
C THR A 60 5.00 -9.66 8.49
N ALA A 61 5.07 -9.01 9.65
CA ALA A 61 4.72 -9.61 10.93
C ALA A 61 4.19 -8.53 11.89
N GLU A 62 3.31 -8.94 12.80
CA GLU A 62 2.75 -8.09 13.85
C GLU A 62 2.68 -8.89 15.15
N THR A 63 3.22 -8.32 16.22
CA THR A 63 3.03 -8.79 17.60
C THR A 63 2.52 -7.63 18.45
N GLN A 64 1.63 -7.94 19.38
CA GLN A 64 1.12 -6.97 20.35
C GLN A 64 1.72 -7.27 21.71
N ASP A 65 2.26 -6.23 22.36
CA ASP A 65 2.83 -6.29 23.70
C ASP A 65 2.18 -5.20 24.59
N GLU A 66 2.65 -5.05 25.82
CA GLU A 66 2.16 -4.08 26.80
C GLU A 66 2.47 -2.63 26.38
N ASP A 67 3.55 -2.42 25.63
CA ASP A 67 4.01 -1.11 25.16
C ASP A 67 3.39 -0.67 23.82
N GLY A 68 2.80 -1.60 23.05
CA GLY A 68 2.18 -1.31 21.75
C GLY A 68 2.25 -2.45 20.73
N TYR A 69 2.22 -2.07 19.45
CA TYR A 69 2.33 -2.98 18.31
C TYR A 69 3.76 -3.02 17.76
N HIS A 70 4.37 -4.19 17.82
CA HIS A 70 5.65 -4.49 17.21
C HIS A 70 5.40 -4.96 15.78
N LEU A 71 5.74 -4.10 14.82
CA LEU A 71 5.47 -4.34 13.41
C LEU A 71 6.78 -4.57 12.69
N THR A 72 6.90 -5.71 12.03
CA THR A 72 7.92 -5.94 11.01
C THR A 72 7.33 -5.55 9.67
N LEU A 73 8.00 -4.63 9.00
CA LEU A 73 7.59 -4.06 7.73
C LEU A 73 8.57 -4.42 6.64
N ARG A 74 8.06 -4.56 5.43
CA ARG A 74 8.82 -4.61 4.19
C ARG A 74 8.19 -3.67 3.18
N TRP A 75 8.87 -2.57 2.92
CA TRP A 75 8.33 -1.47 2.11
C TRP A 75 9.36 -0.89 1.16
N THR A 76 8.91 -0.15 0.15
CA THR A 76 9.81 0.62 -0.70
C THR A 76 10.12 1.99 -0.10
N ALA A 77 11.18 2.65 -0.57
CA ALA A 77 11.51 4.01 -0.14
C ALA A 77 10.35 5.01 -0.33
N ARG A 78 9.49 4.79 -1.34
CA ARG A 78 8.29 5.61 -1.58
C ARG A 78 7.25 5.43 -0.48
N GLN A 79 7.00 4.20 -0.06
CA GLN A 79 6.07 3.88 1.02
C GLN A 79 6.61 4.41 2.36
N GLU A 80 7.90 4.20 2.64
CA GLU A 80 8.57 4.75 3.83
C GLU A 80 8.44 6.28 3.92
N LYS A 81 8.61 6.99 2.78
CA LYS A 81 8.41 8.44 2.74
C LYS A 81 6.97 8.84 3.08
N ARG A 82 5.97 8.17 2.48
CA ARG A 82 4.55 8.42 2.79
C ARG A 82 4.21 8.15 4.25
N PHE A 83 4.82 7.14 4.85
CA PHE A 83 4.66 6.84 6.27
C PHE A 83 5.20 7.96 7.16
N ARG A 84 6.33 8.57 6.80
CA ARG A 84 6.88 9.71 7.54
C ARG A 84 6.03 10.97 7.44
N ASP A 85 5.30 11.13 6.33
CA ASP A 85 4.46 12.30 6.07
C ASP A 85 3.04 12.17 6.70
N LEU A 86 2.75 11.09 7.44
CA LEU A 86 1.48 10.82 8.16
C LEU A 86 1.42 11.43 9.56
#